data_AF-A0A354DK83-F1
#
_entry.id   AF-A0A354DK83-F1
#
_cell.length_a   1.000
_cell.length_b   1.000
_cell.length_c   1.000
_cell.angle_alpha   90.00
_cell.angle_beta   90.00
_cell.angle_gamma   90.00
#
_symmetry.space_group_name_H-M   'P 1'
#
loop_
_entity.id
_entity.type
_entity.pdbx_description
1 polymer ?
#
loop_
_entity_poly.entity_id
_entity_poly.type
_entity_poly.pdbx_seq_one_letter_code
_entity_poly.pdbx_strand_id
1 'polypeptide(L)' 'EITRLGGRLIAPIRVKTYNPAFDVTPSSLVSAIITEEGIIRPKEDGTYNLRGLAAFGL' A
#
# COMPACT_ATOMS: atom_id res chain seq x y z
N GLU A 1 -1.62 -5.47 18.25
CA GLU A 1 -1.61 -4.16 18.92
C GLU A 1 -0.16 -3.74 19.12
N ILE A 2 0.21 -2.51 18.76
CA ILE A 2 1.61 -2.01 18.81
C ILE A 2 2.16 -1.83 20.23
N THR A 3 1.38 -2.13 21.28
CA THR A 3 1.79 -2.01 22.67
C THR A 3 2.61 -3.20 23.16
N ARG A 4 2.70 -4.28 22.37
CA ARG A 4 3.48 -5.49 22.68
C ARG A 4 4.30 -5.97 21.50
N LEU A 5 5.53 -6.40 21.78
CA LEU A 5 6.43 -7.05 20.84
C LEU A 5 7.03 -8.31 21.50
N GLY A 6 6.86 -9.47 20.88
CA GLY A 6 7.37 -10.74 21.44
C GLY A 6 6.85 -11.05 22.86
N GLY A 7 5.61 -10.67 23.17
CA GLY A 7 5.00 -10.82 24.49
C GLY A 7 5.39 -9.76 25.54
N ARG A 8 6.43 -8.95 25.28
CA ARG A 8 6.86 -7.85 26.17
C ARG A 8 6.08 -6.58 25.88
N LEU A 9 5.75 -5.82 26.93
CA LEU A 9 5.17 -4.48 26.79
C LEU A 9 6.23 -3.50 26.27
N ILE A 10 5.88 -2.75 25.24
CA ILE A 10 6.73 -1.71 24.63
C ILE A 10 6.08 -0.31 24.66
N ALA A 11 4.89 -0.20 25.24
CA ALA A 11 4.18 1.07 25.44
C ALA A 11 3.50 1.10 26.83
N PRO A 12 3.20 2.29 27.38
CA PRO A 12 2.54 2.43 28.68
C PRO A 12 1.20 1.70 28.75
N ILE A 13 0.89 1.20 29.94
CA ILE A 13 -0.38 0.52 30.22
C ILE A 13 -1.53 1.50 29.95
N ARG A 14 -2.54 1.06 29.17
CA ARG A 14 -3.76 1.80 28.80
C ARG A 14 -3.53 3.03 27.91
N VAL A 15 -2.37 3.16 27.27
CA VAL A 15 -2.19 4.20 26.23
C VAL A 15 -3.16 3.94 25.08
N LYS A 16 -3.82 4.99 24.58
CA LYS A 16 -4.65 4.88 23.38
C LYS A 16 -3.76 4.70 22.16
N THR A 17 -4.12 3.80 21.26
CA THR A 17 -3.38 3.56 20.03
C THR A 17 -4.27 3.63 18.81
N TYR A 18 -3.68 4.04 17.68
CA TYR A 18 -4.25 3.88 16.35
C TYR A 18 -3.24 3.10 15.52
N ASN A 19 -3.65 1.96 14.97
CA ASN A 19 -2.76 1.04 14.24
C ASN A 19 -3.44 0.49 12.99
N PRO A 20 -3.73 1.34 11.98
CA PRO A 20 -4.10 0.84 10.66
C PRO A 20 -2.89 0.11 10.06
N ALA A 21 -3.13 -1.05 9.45
CA ALA A 21 -2.05 -1.83 8.84
C ALA A 21 -1.58 -1.26 7.49
N PHE A 22 -2.43 -0.46 6.84
CA PHE A 22 -2.21 0.07 5.50
C PHE A 22 -2.81 1.47 5.37
N ASP A 23 -2.33 2.21 4.37
CA ASP A 23 -2.92 3.43 3.86
C ASP A 23 -3.01 3.37 2.32
N VAL A 24 -3.48 4.47 1.71
CA VAL A 24 -3.59 4.60 0.26
C VAL A 24 -2.67 5.70 -0.21
N THR A 25 -1.79 5.37 -1.15
CA THR A 25 -0.95 6.37 -1.84
C THR A 25 -1.69 6.90 -3.07
N PRO A 26 -1.94 8.22 -3.19
CA PRO A 26 -2.50 8.82 -4.40
C PRO A 26 -1.65 8.53 -5.65
N SER A 27 -2.30 8.35 -6.81
CA SER A 27 -1.61 7.96 -8.05
C SER A 27 -0.56 8.97 -8.53
N SER A 28 -0.76 10.26 -8.22
CA SER A 28 0.19 11.33 -8.54
C SER A 28 1.54 11.22 -7.83
N LEU A 29 1.63 10.43 -6.76
CA LEU A 29 2.88 10.16 -6.03
C LEU A 29 3.58 8.87 -6.47
N VAL A 30 2.97 8.11 -7.37
CA VAL A 30 3.54 6.88 -7.95
C VAL A 30 4.12 7.24 -9.32
N SER A 31 5.33 6.78 -9.64
CA SER A 31 5.96 7.04 -10.95
C SER A 31 5.70 5.92 -11.97
N ALA A 32 5.62 4.68 -11.50
CA ALA A 32 5.31 3.51 -12.31
C ALA A 32 4.81 2.37 -11.43
N ILE A 33 4.06 1.45 -12.02
CA ILE A 33 3.67 0.17 -11.43
C ILE A 33 4.42 -0.92 -12.21
N ILE A 34 5.20 -1.74 -11.52
CA ILE A 34 6.01 -2.81 -12.13
C ILE A 34 5.32 -4.14 -11.85
N THR A 35 5.14 -4.93 -12.90
CA THR A 35 4.56 -6.28 -12.86
C THR A 35 5.43 -7.25 -13.67
N GLU A 36 5.11 -8.54 -13.62
CA GLU A 36 5.68 -9.58 -14.45
C GLU A 36 5.48 -9.34 -15.95
N GLU A 37 4.42 -8.61 -16.31
CA GLU A 37 4.08 -8.22 -17.68
C GLU A 37 4.79 -6.93 -18.14
N GLY A 38 5.57 -6.28 -17.27
CA GLY A 38 6.38 -5.11 -17.59
C GLY A 38 6.11 -3.88 -16.72
N ILE A 39 6.26 -2.68 -17.30
CA ILE A 39 6.20 -1.40 -16.57
C ILE A 39 5.01 -0.56 -17.07
N ILE A 40 4.07 -0.26 -16.17
CA ILE A 40 2.94 0.63 -16.43
C ILE A 40 3.28 2.03 -15.93
N ARG A 41 3.22 3.02 -16.82
CA ARG A 41 3.42 4.45 -16.52
C ARG A 41 2.09 5.20 -16.44
N PRO A 42 2.02 6.31 -15.68
CA PRO A 42 0.84 7.15 -15.66
C PRO A 42 0.59 7.78 -17.03
N LYS A 43 -0.67 8.05 -17.32
CA LYS A 43 -1.10 8.89 -18.44
C LYS A 43 -0.86 10.37 -18.12
N GLU A 44 -1.10 11.23 -19.10
CA GLU A 44 -1.04 12.68 -18.94
C GLU A 44 -1.94 13.20 -17.80
N ASP A 45 -3.08 12.54 -17.55
CA ASP A 45 -4.02 12.87 -16.47
C ASP A 45 -3.64 12.28 -15.10
N GLY A 46 -2.48 11.63 -14.98
CA GLY A 46 -2.01 11.01 -13.74
C GLY A 46 -2.70 9.69 -13.38
N THR A 47 -3.52 9.13 -14.27
CA THR A 47 -4.17 7.82 -14.08
C THR A 47 -3.35 6.67 -14.66
N TYR A 48 -3.57 5.46 -14.14
CA TYR A 48 -2.94 4.23 -14.61
C TYR A 48 -3.96 3.34 -15.31
N ASN A 49 -3.61 2.77 -16.47
CA ASN A 49 -4.45 1.76 -17.11
C ASN A 49 -4.07 0.36 -16.61
N LEU A 50 -4.87 -0.16 -15.67
CA LEU A 50 -4.66 -1.49 -15.10
C LEU A 50 -5.54 -2.58 -15.75
N ARG A 51 -6.44 -2.21 -16.68
CA ARG A 51 -7.40 -3.17 -17.26
C ARG A 51 -6.71 -4.31 -18.02
N GLY A 52 -5.54 -4.03 -18.58
CA GLY A 52 -4.72 -5.04 -19.26
C GLY A 52 -4.18 -6.12 -18.33
N LEU A 53 -4.03 -5.84 -17.02
CA LEU A 53 -3.51 -6.82 -16.05
C LEU A 53 -4.53 -7.89 -15.69
N ALA A 54 -5.82 -7.54 -15.60
CA ALA A 54 -6.87 -8.50 -15.23
C ALA A 54 -7.12 -9.57 -16.30
N ALA A 55 -6.74 -9.32 -17.55
CA ALA A 55 -6.87 -10.28 -18.64
C ALA A 55 -5.87 -11.45 -18.56
N PHE A 56 -4.83 -11.34 -17.72
CA PHE A 56 -3.79 -12.36 -17.56
C PHE A 56 -4.00 -13.30 -16.36
N GLY A 57 -5.15 -13.20 -15.67
CA GLY A 57 -5.55 -14.15 -14.64
C GLY A 57 -5.40 -13.62 -13.21
N LEU A 58 -6.38 -12.83 -12.79
CA LEU A 58 -6.82 -12.68 -11.40
C LEU A 58 -8.35 -12.79 -11.35
#